data_AF-A0A151TRA4-F1
#
_entry.id   AF-A0A151TRA4-F1
#
_cell.length_a   1.000
_cell.length_b   1.000
_cell.length_c   1.000
_cell.angle_alpha   90.00
_cell.angle_beta   90.00
_cell.angle_gamma   90.00
#
_symmetry.space_group_name_H-M   'P 1'
#
loop_
_entity.id
_entity.type
_entity.pdbx_description
1 polymer ?
#
loop_
_entity_poly.entity_id
_entity_poly.type
_entity_poly.pdbx_seq_one_letter_code
_entity_poly.pdbx_strand_id
1 'polypeptide(L)' 'MSLELQRQHEDMDPQEIIKHLKKMYGGQSRITRYQLSKTLFRSSMPASAQVGPHVLKMNDLI' A
#
# COMPACT_ATOMS: atom_id res chain seq x y z
N MET A 1 0.13 14.93 7.95
CA MET A 1 -0.41 16.16 7.35
C MET A 1 0.51 17.29 7.80
N SER A 2 1.21 17.98 6.91
CA SER A 2 1.99 19.18 7.28
C SER A 2 1.14 20.44 7.09
N LEU A 3 1.47 21.52 7.82
CA LEU A 3 0.80 22.83 7.69
C LEU A 3 0.92 23.41 6.28
N GLU A 4 2.05 23.18 5.63
CA GLU A 4 2.33 23.64 4.27
C GLU A 4 1.41 22.97 3.25
N LEU A 5 1.14 21.67 3.43
CA LEU A 5 0.19 20.94 2.61
C LEU A 5 -1.25 21.39 2.86
N GLN A 6 -1.58 21.87 4.06
CA GLN A 6 -2.91 22.42 4.35
C GLN A 6 -3.12 23.78 3.65
N ARG A 7 -2.13 24.68 3.69
CA ARG A 7 -2.19 25.99 3.01
C ARG A 7 -2.35 25.87 1.50
N GLN A 8 -1.72 24.88 0.86
CA GLN A 8 -1.88 24.63 -0.57
C GLN A 8 -3.29 24.22 -1.00
N HIS A 9 -4.14 23.82 -0.05
CA HIS A 9 -5.50 23.34 -0.32
C HIS A 9 -6.58 24.22 0.33
N GLU A 10 -6.22 25.40 0.87
CA GLU A 10 -7.12 26.25 1.66
C GLU A 10 -8.34 26.74 0.85
N ASP A 11 -8.13 27.08 -0.42
CA ASP A 11 -9.19 27.53 -1.35
C ASP A 11 -9.69 26.43 -2.28
N MET A 12 -9.24 25.18 -2.09
CA MET A 12 -9.60 24.08 -2.98
C MET A 12 -10.95 23.47 -2.61
N ASP A 13 -11.74 23.07 -3.61
CA ASP A 13 -12.98 22.35 -3.39
C ASP A 13 -12.74 21.05 -2.57
N PRO A 14 -13.52 20.78 -1.51
CA PRO A 14 -13.33 19.61 -0.67
C PRO A 14 -13.33 18.26 -1.41
N GLN A 15 -14.09 18.12 -2.50
CA GLN A 15 -14.08 16.88 -3.29
C GLN A 15 -12.78 16.72 -4.09
N GLU A 16 -12.23 17.82 -4.61
CA GLU A 16 -10.93 17.81 -5.30
C GLU A 16 -9.78 17.51 -4.32
N ILE A 17 -9.84 17.98 -3.06
CA ILE A 17 -8.89 17.58 -2.00
C ILE A 17 -8.94 16.06 -1.78
N ILE A 18 -10.15 15.48 -1.65
CA ILE A 18 -10.31 14.03 -1.45
C ILE A 18 -9.75 13.25 -2.66
N LYS A 19 -10.01 13.72 -3.87
CA LYS A 19 -9.50 13.12 -5.11
C LYS A 19 -7.98 13.19 -5.18
N HIS A 20 -7.37 14.32 -4.80
CA HIS A 20 -5.92 14.47 -4.71
C HIS A 20 -5.30 13.53 -3.66
N LEU A 21 -5.90 13.43 -2.48
CA LEU A 21 -5.46 12.48 -1.45
C LEU A 21 -5.57 11.04 -1.93
N LYS A 22 -6.68 10.67 -2.58
CA LYS A 22 -6.84 9.34 -3.19
C LYS A 22 -5.85 9.09 -4.34
N LYS A 23 -5.49 10.10 -5.12
CA LYS A 23 -4.47 9.97 -6.16
C LYS A 23 -3.07 9.77 -5.56
N MET A 24 -2.70 10.55 -4.54
CA MET A 24 -1.40 10.46 -3.87
C MET A 24 -1.25 9.19 -3.04
N TYR A 25 -2.33 8.72 -2.40
CA TYR A 25 -2.27 7.65 -1.40
C TYR A 25 -3.11 6.43 -1.73
N GLY A 26 -3.93 6.40 -2.79
CA GLY A 26 -4.87 5.31 -3.06
C GLY A 26 -4.18 4.03 -3.52
N GLY A 27 -3.23 4.12 -4.45
CA GLY A 27 -2.46 2.96 -4.93
C GLY A 27 -1.25 2.59 -4.06
N GLN A 28 -0.77 3.53 -3.23
CA GLN A 28 0.48 3.41 -2.45
C GLN A 28 0.28 3.75 -0.97
N SER A 29 -0.94 3.53 -0.47
CA SER A 29 -1.28 3.85 0.91
C SER A 29 -0.29 3.14 1.83
N ARG A 30 0.15 3.84 2.89
CA ARG A 30 1.04 3.26 3.89
C ARG A 30 0.47 1.96 4.45
N ILE A 31 -0.86 1.90 4.56
CA ILE A 31 -1.61 0.73 5.01
C ILE A 31 -1.51 -0.41 3.99
N THR A 32 -1.74 -0.16 2.70
CA THR A 32 -1.68 -1.18 1.64
C THR A 32 -0.28 -1.78 1.56
N ARG A 33 0.76 -0.94 1.55
CA ARG A 33 2.16 -1.40 1.59
C ARG A 33 2.47 -2.20 2.85
N TYR A 34 2.01 -1.72 4.01
CA TYR A 34 2.18 -2.43 5.27
C TYR A 34 1.50 -3.80 5.27
N GLN A 35 0.27 -3.91 4.76
CA GLN A 35 -0.44 -5.19 4.69
C GLN A 35 0.23 -6.16 3.70
N LEU A 36 0.71 -5.67 2.56
CA LEU A 36 1.48 -6.47 1.62
C LEU A 36 2.76 -7.01 2.27
N SER A 37 3.60 -6.13 2.84
CA SER A 37 4.83 -6.55 3.53
C SER A 37 4.54 -7.53 4.67
N LYS A 38 3.51 -7.26 5.48
CA LYS A 38 3.09 -8.14 6.57
C LYS A 38 2.68 -9.52 6.06
N THR A 39 1.98 -9.60 4.94
CA THR A 39 1.56 -10.87 4.32
C THR A 39 2.77 -11.63 3.80
N LEU A 40 3.69 -10.96 3.10
CA LEU A 40 4.92 -11.57 2.59
C LEU A 40 5.82 -12.09 3.72
N PHE A 41 6.06 -11.30 4.79
CA PHE A 41 6.89 -11.73 5.92
C PHE A 41 6.26 -12.85 6.75
N ARG A 42 4.93 -12.97 6.75
CA ARG A 42 4.21 -14.07 7.40
C ARG A 42 4.08 -15.31 6.52
N SER A 43 4.36 -15.19 5.23
CA SER A 43 4.38 -16.33 4.32
C SER A 43 5.56 -17.21 4.70
N SER A 44 5.28 -18.30 5.41
CA SER A 44 6.24 -19.35 5.69
C SER A 44 5.89 -20.60 4.89
N MET A 45 6.91 -21.40 4.61
CA MET A 45 6.75 -22.72 4.01
C MET A 45 7.30 -23.79 4.94
N PRO A 46 6.65 -24.97 5.02
CA PRO A 46 7.24 -26.14 5.68
C PRO A 46 8.61 -26.47 5.08
N ALA A 47 9.54 -26.98 5.89
CA ALA A 47 10.88 -27.35 5.43
C ALA A 47 10.87 -28.42 4.32
N SER A 48 9.80 -29.23 4.25
CA SER A 48 9.59 -30.26 3.23
C SER A 48 8.88 -29.76 1.96
N ALA A 49 8.40 -28.51 1.94
CA ALA A 49 7.65 -27.98 0.81
C ALA A 49 8.58 -27.55 -0.33
N GLN A 50 8.03 -27.54 -1.56
CA GLN A 50 8.76 -27.11 -2.75
C GLN A 50 8.82 -25.58 -2.82
N VAL A 51 10.01 -25.03 -3.06
CA VAL A 51 10.25 -23.57 -3.11
C VAL A 51 9.52 -22.93 -4.29
N GLY A 52 9.51 -23.58 -5.46
CA GLY A 52 8.91 -23.03 -6.69
C GLY A 52 7.44 -22.60 -6.52
N PRO A 53 6.53 -23.49 -6.09
CA PRO A 53 5.13 -23.12 -5.82
C PRO A 53 4.98 -22.03 -4.75
N HIS A 54 5.86 -22.00 -3.75
CA HIS A 54 5.83 -20.97 -2.71
C HIS A 54 6.18 -19.58 -3.27
N VAL A 55 7.23 -19.51 -4.10
CA VAL A 55 7.64 -18.27 -4.77
C VAL A 55 6.57 -17.76 -5.72
N LEU A 56 5.94 -18.64 -6.50
CA LEU A 56 4.84 -18.26 -7.39
C LEU A 56 3.68 -17.63 -6.59
N LYS A 57 3.28 -18.26 -5.48
CA LYS A 57 2.27 -17.71 -4.57
C LYS A 57 2.66 -16.33 -4.03
N MET A 58 3.92 -16.09 -3.72
CA MET A 58 4.39 -14.78 -3.25
C MET A 58 4.37 -13.73 -4.35
N ASN A 59 4.69 -14.10 -5.60
CA ASN A 59 4.60 -13.21 -6.76
C ASN A 59 3.15 -12.79 -7.05
N ASP A 60 2.18 -13.69 -6.88
CA ASP A 60 0.75 -13.37 -7.09
C ASP A 60 0.20 -12.32 -6.09
N LEU A 61 0.95 -11.99 -5.03
CA LEU A 61 0.58 -10.97 -4.05
C LEU A 61 1.07 -9.55 -4.39
N ILE A 62 1.96 -9.41 -5.38
CA ILE A 62 2.67 -8.17 -5.72
C ILE A 62 2.11 -7.59 -7.02
#